data_AF-A0A258ATN9-F1
#
_entry.id   AF-A0A258ATN9-F1
#
_cell.length_a   1.000
_cell.length_b   1.000
_cell.length_c   1.000
_cell.angle_alpha   90.00
_cell.angle_beta   90.00
_cell.angle_gamma   90.00
#
_symmetry.space_group_name_H-M   'P 1'
#
loop_
_entity.id
_entity.type
_entity.pdbx_description
1 polymer ?
#
loop_
_entity_poly.entity_id
_entity_poly.type
_entity_poly.pdbx_seq_one_letter_code
_entity_poly.pdbx_strand_id
1 'polypeptide(L)'
;ILGCTHYEIVADLFKEALPAGTPLIHQPSSVADAMGRYVERHTEYDIGSSGKRVFLTTGEPKTQSALIETFWGELLTFAAAQVAA
;
A
#
# COMPACT_ATOMS: atom_id res chain seq x y z
N ILE A 1 -4.57 15.90 -4.16
CA ILE A 1 -4.68 14.54 -3.58
C ILE A 1 -4.03 13.58 -4.56
N LEU A 2 -3.16 12.68 -4.09
CA LEU A 2 -2.59 11.62 -4.91
C LEU A 2 -3.57 10.42 -4.89
N GLY A 3 -4.59 10.47 -5.75
CA GLY A 3 -5.75 9.55 -5.69
C GLY A 3 -5.56 8.18 -6.32
N CYS A 4 -4.35 7.83 -6.77
CA CYS A 4 -4.01 6.52 -7.30
C CYS A 4 -2.80 6.00 -6.54
N THR A 5 -2.79 4.71 -6.19
CA THR A 5 -1.72 4.07 -5.41
C THR A 5 -0.32 4.27 -6.00
N HIS A 6 -0.22 4.42 -7.33
CA HIS A 6 1.04 4.60 -8.04
C HIS A 6 1.57 6.04 -8.05
N TYR A 7 0.75 7.02 -7.68
CA TYR A 7 1.13 8.44 -7.76
C TYR A 7 2.22 8.83 -6.76
N GLU A 8 2.37 8.07 -5.67
CA GLU A 8 3.47 8.26 -4.71
C GLU A 8 4.84 8.12 -5.37
N ILE A 9 4.98 7.22 -6.35
CA ILE A 9 6.25 6.99 -7.08
C ILE A 9 6.71 8.24 -7.82
N VAL A 10 5.77 9.10 -8.23
CA VAL A 10 6.01 10.30 -9.06
C VAL A 10 5.56 11.58 -8.35
N ALA A 11 5.43 11.56 -7.02
CA ALA A 11 4.91 12.68 -6.24
C ALA A 11 5.72 13.97 -6.45
N ASP A 12 7.04 13.86 -6.60
CA ASP A 12 7.93 15.00 -6.84
C ASP A 12 7.63 15.69 -8.18
N LEU A 13 7.32 14.93 -9.23
CA LEU A 13 6.92 15.49 -10.52
C LEU A 13 5.60 16.28 -10.42
N PHE A 14 4.65 15.79 -9.63
CA PHE A 14 3.42 16.56 -9.37
C PHE A 14 3.70 17.84 -8.59
N LYS A 15 4.59 17.78 -7.59
CA LYS A 15 4.97 18.94 -6.78
C LYS A 15 5.63 20.04 -7.62
N GLU A 16 6.50 19.66 -8.55
CA GLU A 16 7.18 20.58 -9.47
C GLU A 16 6.20 21.24 -10.46
N ALA A 17 5.19 20.50 -10.91
CA ALA A 17 4.22 20.98 -11.88
C ALA A 17 3.09 21.85 -11.29
N LEU A 18 2.92 21.86 -9.96
CA LEU A 18 1.87 22.58 -9.26
C LEU A 18 2.36 23.94 -8.74
N PRO A 19 1.45 24.92 -8.50
CA PRO A 19 1.82 26.17 -7.87
C PRO A 19 2.56 25.95 -6.55
N ALA A 20 3.58 26.79 -6.29
CA ALA A 20 4.37 26.70 -5.07
C ALA A 20 3.46 26.75 -3.82
N GLY A 21 3.70 25.84 -2.88
CA GLY A 21 2.90 25.70 -1.66
C GLY A 21 1.63 24.88 -1.81
N THR A 22 1.32 24.34 -2.99
CA THR A 22 0.20 23.41 -3.16
C THR A 22 0.39 22.18 -2.27
N PRO A 23 -0.51 21.91 -1.31
CA PRO A 23 -0.38 20.73 -0.46
C PRO A 23 -0.69 19.46 -1.26
N LEU A 24 0.22 18.49 -1.19
CA LEU A 24 -0.05 17.14 -1.65
C LEU A 24 -0.58 16.30 -0.49
N ILE A 25 -1.72 15.66 -0.72
CA ILE A 25 -2.31 14.71 0.21
C ILE A 25 -1.88 13.32 -0.26
N HIS A 26 -1.01 12.70 0.53
CA HIS A 26 -0.44 11.37 0.30
C HIS A 26 -1.41 10.31 0.81
N GLN A 27 -1.78 9.37 -0.05
CA GLN A 27 -2.82 8.39 0.27
C GLN A 27 -2.37 7.35 1.30
N PRO A 28 -1.18 6.71 1.20
CA PRO A 28 -0.81 5.63 2.11
C PRO A 28 -0.77 6.04 3.58
N SER A 29 -0.19 7.20 3.88
CA SER A 29 -0.12 7.72 5.26
C SER A 29 -1.50 8.10 5.80
N SER A 30 -2.32 8.76 4.98
CA SER A 30 -3.69 9.13 5.35
C SER A 30 -4.56 7.90 5.63
N VAL A 31 -4.43 6.85 4.80
CA VAL A 31 -5.17 5.59 4.97
C VAL A 31 -4.67 4.81 6.20
N ALA A 32 -3.37 4.78 6.45
CA ALA A 32 -2.80 4.11 7.63
C ALA A 32 -3.26 4.76 8.95
N ASP A 33 -3.23 6.09 9.05
CA ASP A 33 -3.77 6.82 10.21
C ASP A 33 -5.26 6.55 10.40
N ALA A 34 -6.04 6.63 9.32
CA ALA A 34 -7.47 6.37 9.38
C ALA A 34 -7.79 4.93 9.81
N MET A 35 -7.00 3.96 9.34
CA MET A 35 -7.12 2.55 9.73
C MET A 35 -6.84 2.35 11.21
N GLY A 36 -5.77 2.97 11.75
CA GLY A 36 -5.47 2.91 13.19
C GLY A 36 -6.64 3.41 14.05
N ARG A 37 -7.16 4.59 13.73
CA ARG A 37 -8.34 5.15 14.41
C ARG A 37 -9.59 4.29 14.22
N TYR A 38 -9.72 3.59 13.07
CA TYR A 38 -10.86 2.72 12.80
C TYR A 38 -10.83 1.50 13.73
N VAL A 39 -9.71 0.79 13.81
CA VAL A 39 -9.61 -0.41 14.65
C VAL A 39 -9.76 -0.10 16.14
N GLU A 40 -9.33 1.08 16.61
CA GLU A 40 -9.57 1.55 17.98
C GLU A 40 -11.07 1.69 18.31
N ARG A 41 -11.90 2.08 17.32
CA ARG A 41 -13.35 2.20 17.47
C ARG A 41 -14.09 0.88 17.27
N HIS A 42 -13.44 -0.12 16.67
CA HIS A 42 -14.02 -1.38 16.27
C HIS A 42 -13.32 -2.56 16.95
N THR A 43 -13.52 -2.68 18.26
CA THR A 43 -12.90 -3.69 19.12
C THR A 43 -13.37 -5.12 18.83
N GLU A 44 -14.39 -5.29 17.99
CA GLU A 44 -14.85 -6.58 17.49
C GLU A 44 -13.85 -7.26 16.54
N TYR A 45 -12.90 -6.53 15.95
CA TYR A 45 -11.87 -7.09 15.09
C TYR A 45 -10.65 -7.56 15.89
N ASP A 46 -10.26 -8.81 15.73
CA ASP A 46 -8.96 -9.31 16.19
C ASP A 46 -7.87 -8.93 15.19
N ILE A 47 -7.10 -7.89 15.52
CA ILE A 47 -6.02 -7.34 14.67
C ILE A 47 -4.76 -8.24 14.70
N GLY A 48 -4.65 -9.14 15.69
CA GLY A 48 -3.47 -9.96 15.90
C GLY A 48 -2.21 -9.17 16.25
N SER A 49 -1.12 -9.88 16.58
CA SER A 49 0.16 -9.27 16.99
C SER A 49 1.39 -9.80 16.23
N SER A 50 1.19 -10.72 15.28
CA SER A 50 2.29 -11.44 14.63
C SER A 50 3.10 -10.60 13.64
N GLY A 51 2.51 -9.53 13.08
CA GLY A 51 3.11 -8.77 11.97
C GLY A 51 3.33 -9.60 10.70
N LYS A 52 2.72 -10.79 10.60
CA LYS A 52 2.85 -11.68 9.45
C LYS A 52 2.24 -11.00 8.22
N ARG A 53 3.02 -10.94 7.14
CA ARG A 53 2.62 -10.39 5.84
C ARG A 53 2.48 -11.54 4.85
N VAL A 54 1.33 -11.61 4.16
CA VAL A 54 1.07 -12.59 3.10
C VAL A 54 0.63 -11.81 1.87
N PHE A 55 1.30 -12.03 0.75
CA PHE A 55 1.00 -11.38 -0.51
C PHE A 55 0.35 -12.39 -1.47
N LEU A 56 -0.86 -12.08 -1.91
CA LEU A 56 -1.66 -12.94 -2.78
C LEU A 56 -1.95 -12.22 -4.09
N THR A 57 -2.07 -12.98 -5.17
CA THR A 57 -2.48 -12.48 -6.49
C THR A 57 -3.47 -13.42 -7.15
N THR A 58 -4.40 -12.84 -7.91
CA THR A 58 -5.26 -13.59 -8.86
C THR A 58 -4.62 -13.71 -10.24
N GLY A 59 -3.51 -13.00 -10.47
CA GLY A 59 -2.67 -13.17 -11.66
C GLY A 59 -1.72 -14.37 -11.53
N GLU A 60 -0.67 -14.37 -12.34
CA GLU A 60 0.38 -15.40 -12.29
C GLU A 60 1.18 -15.30 -10.97
N PRO A 61 1.19 -16.35 -10.13
CA PRO A 61 2.03 -16.38 -8.93
C PRO A 61 3.50 -16.53 -9.30
N LYS A 62 4.32 -15.55 -8.94
CA LYS A 62 5.76 -15.56 -9.17
C LYS A 62 6.49 -14.60 -8.24
N THR A 63 7.82 -14.74 -8.19
CA THR A 63 8.72 -13.69 -7.70
C THR A 63 8.46 -12.43 -8.52
N GLN A 64 8.26 -11.30 -7.84
CA GLN A 64 7.91 -10.06 -8.49
C GLN A 64 9.11 -9.40 -9.17
N SER A 65 8.84 -8.36 -9.95
CA SER A 65 9.91 -7.65 -10.65
C SER A 65 10.85 -6.95 -9.66
N ALA A 66 12.10 -6.75 -10.08
CA ALA A 66 13.08 -5.98 -9.32
C ALA A 66 12.57 -4.56 -8.95
N LEU A 67 11.65 -3.99 -9.74
CA LEU A 67 11.02 -2.70 -9.43
C LEU A 67 10.12 -2.79 -8.18
N ILE A 68 9.31 -3.84 -8.07
CA ILE A 68 8.47 -4.08 -6.88
C ILE A 68 9.35 -4.33 -5.66
N GLU A 69 10.40 -5.14 -5.82
CA GLU A 69 11.37 -5.41 -4.74
C GLU A 69 12.11 -4.15 -4.31
N THR A 70 12.42 -3.23 -5.24
CA THR A 70 13.02 -1.93 -4.92
C THR A 70 12.09 -1.06 -4.09
N PHE A 71 10.79 -0.99 -4.45
CA PHE A 71 9.82 -0.21 -3.66
C PHE A 71 9.52 -0.84 -2.31
N TRP A 72 9.54 -2.18 -2.23
CA TRP A 72 9.28 -2.91 -0.99
C TRP A 72 10.49 -2.94 -0.05
N GLY A 73 11.70 -3.03 -0.60
CA GLY A 73 12.98 -3.11 0.12
C GLY A 73 13.51 -4.53 0.33
N GLU A 74 12.82 -5.57 -0.16
CA GLU A 74 13.25 -6.98 -0.07
C GLU A 74 12.64 -7.82 -1.20
N LEU A 75 13.15 -9.05 -1.37
CA LEU A 75 12.60 -10.03 -2.31
C LEU A 75 11.14 -10.32 -1.95
N LEU A 76 10.25 -10.30 -2.94
CA LEU A 76 8.83 -10.43 -2.70
C LEU A 76 8.17 -11.36 -3.72
N THR A 77 7.51 -12.39 -3.20
CA THR A 77 6.85 -13.45 -3.97
C THR A 77 5.38 -13.48 -3.65
N PHE A 78 4.55 -13.55 -4.70
CA PHE A 78 3.10 -13.68 -4.56
C PHE A 78 2.69 -15.15 -4.65
N ALA A 79 1.79 -15.56 -3.77
CA ALA A 79 1.08 -16.83 -3.89
C ALA A 79 -0.26 -16.63 -4.63
N ALA A 80 -0.80 -17.70 -5.21
CA ALA A 80 -2.15 -17.66 -5.76
C ALA A 80 -3.16 -17.38 -4.64
N ALA A 81 -4.07 -16.43 -4.85
CA ALA A 81 -5.24 -16.29 -4.00
C ALA A 81 -6.13 -17.54 -4.18
N GLN A 82 -6.26 -18.39 -3.17
CA GLN A 82 -7.31 -19.41 -3.18
C GLN A 82 -8.65 -18.70 -3.04
N VAL A 83 -9.41 -18.63 -4.13
CA VAL A 83 -10.83 -18.29 -4.06
C VAL A 83 -11.55 -19.59 -3.67
N ALA A 84 -12.19 -19.61 -2.50
CA ALA A 84 -13.10 -20.71 -2.16
C ALA A 84 -14.21 -20.75 -3.23
N ALA A 85 -14.35 -21.90 -3.89
CA ALA A 85 -15.44 -22.16 -4.82
C ALA A 85 -16.77 -22.35 -4.08
#